data_AF-A0A918CM58-F1
#
_entry.id   AF-A0A918CM58-F1
#
_cell.length_a   1.000
_cell.length_b   1.000
_cell.length_c   1.000
_cell.angle_alpha   90.00
_cell.angle_beta   90.00
_cell.angle_gamma   90.00
#
_symmetry.space_group_name_H-M   'P 1'
#
loop_
_entity.id
_entity.type
_entity.pdbx_description
1 polymer ?
#
loop_
_entity_poly.entity_id
_entity_poly.type
_entity_poly.pdbx_seq_one_letter_code
_entity_poly.pdbx_strand_id
1 'polypeptide(L)'
;MRTSIRTKTAALATAASLALGGGLALATAAPANAAYEQMQTYSNYPTKQRCQSEQTYAFQRIAATGHTRTAYTPCHYQDSKRKWMFQVWFI
;
A
#
# COMPACT_ATOMS: atom_id res chain seq x y z
N MET A 1 -40.47 -23.62 21.68
CA MET A 1 -39.54 -24.34 20.77
C MET A 1 -38.15 -24.36 21.40
N ARG A 2 -37.44 -25.48 21.21
CA ARG A 2 -36.11 -25.94 21.70
C ARG A 2 -35.01 -24.85 21.79
N THR A 3 -33.88 -24.93 22.51
CA THR A 3 -33.33 -25.68 23.66
C THR A 3 -31.87 -25.18 23.80
N SER A 4 -31.45 -24.77 25.01
CA SER A 4 -30.11 -24.87 25.64
C SER A 4 -28.82 -24.28 25.04
N ILE A 5 -28.35 -23.20 25.68
CA ILE A 5 -27.08 -23.00 26.44
C ILE A 5 -25.96 -24.06 26.26
N ARG A 6 -24.72 -23.62 25.98
CA ARG A 6 -23.44 -24.12 26.55
C ARG A 6 -22.26 -23.15 26.30
N THR A 7 -21.83 -22.47 27.38
CA THR A 7 -20.47 -22.29 27.93
C THR A 7 -19.27 -22.38 26.96
N LYS A 8 -18.26 -21.50 27.02
CA LYS A 8 -17.17 -21.58 28.02
C LYS A 8 -16.55 -20.21 28.33
N THR A 9 -16.61 -19.89 29.62
CA THR A 9 -15.70 -19.05 30.40
C THR A 9 -14.22 -19.32 30.11
N ALA A 10 -13.42 -18.25 30.02
CA ALA A 10 -12.09 -18.20 30.59
C ALA A 10 -11.71 -16.74 30.84
N ALA A 11 -12.24 -16.20 31.93
CA ALA A 11 -11.59 -15.08 32.61
C ALA A 11 -10.33 -15.64 33.28
N LEU A 12 -9.17 -15.08 32.93
CA LEU A 12 -8.01 -15.08 33.80
C LEU A 12 -7.56 -13.63 33.96
N ALA A 13 -8.19 -12.97 34.93
CA ALA A 13 -7.65 -11.78 35.56
C ALA A 13 -6.74 -12.25 36.70
N THR A 14 -5.50 -11.75 36.74
CA THR A 14 -4.61 -11.48 37.90
C THR A 14 -3.16 -11.61 37.44
N ALA A 15 -2.20 -10.80 37.86
CA ALA A 15 -2.18 -9.67 38.77
C ALA A 15 -0.93 -8.84 38.44
N ALA A 16 -1.00 -7.55 38.71
CA ALA A 16 0.16 -6.71 38.84
C ALA A 16 1.04 -7.22 40.00
N SER A 17 2.32 -7.48 39.73
CA SER A 17 3.37 -7.50 40.74
C SER A 17 4.52 -6.64 40.24
N LEU A 18 4.79 -5.60 41.03
CA LEU A 18 5.85 -4.62 40.86
C LEU A 18 7.22 -5.29 40.67
N ALA A 19 7.99 -4.77 39.71
CA ALA A 19 9.44 -4.69 39.85
C ALA A 19 9.89 -3.35 39.29
N LEU A 20 10.03 -2.36 40.19
CA LEU A 20 10.94 -1.23 39.98
C LEU A 20 12.34 -1.80 39.78
N GLY A 21 12.83 -1.77 38.53
CA GLY A 21 14.18 -2.22 38.26
C GLY A 21 14.47 -2.26 36.77
N GLY A 22 15.22 -1.27 36.30
CA GLY A 22 16.17 -1.44 35.21
C GLY A 22 15.59 -1.59 33.82
N GLY A 23 15.72 -0.52 33.03
CA GLY A 23 15.68 -0.61 31.59
C GLY A 23 14.28 -0.88 31.05
N LEU A 24 13.50 0.19 30.89
CA LEU A 24 12.71 0.28 29.66
C LEU A 24 13.73 0.22 28.53
N ALA A 25 13.97 -1.01 28.06
CA ALA A 25 14.25 -1.24 26.67
C ALA A 25 13.25 -0.36 25.94
N LEU A 26 13.73 0.79 25.43
CA LEU A 26 13.07 1.42 24.32
C LEU A 26 13.06 0.30 23.30
N ALA A 27 11.93 -0.40 23.25
CA ALA A 27 11.55 -1.21 22.13
C ALA A 27 11.90 -0.33 20.95
N THR A 28 12.98 -0.70 20.28
CA THR A 28 13.38 -0.11 19.02
C THR A 28 12.13 -0.29 18.19
N ALA A 29 11.33 0.77 18.12
CA ALA A 29 10.17 0.81 17.26
C ALA A 29 10.80 0.58 15.90
N ALA A 30 10.72 -0.67 15.44
CA ALA A 30 11.06 -1.02 14.08
C ALA A 30 10.35 0.05 13.26
N PRO A 31 11.07 0.79 12.39
CA PRO A 31 10.45 1.86 11.66
C PRO A 31 9.24 1.24 10.99
N ALA A 32 8.05 1.68 11.40
CA ALA A 32 6.86 1.48 10.61
C ALA A 32 7.24 2.14 9.30
N ASN A 33 7.58 1.33 8.28
CA ASN A 33 8.02 1.84 6.99
C ASN A 33 6.92 2.79 6.53
N ALA A 34 7.16 4.09 6.64
CA ALA A 34 6.29 5.08 6.06
C ALA A 34 6.28 4.74 4.58
N ALA A 35 5.18 4.18 4.11
CA ALA A 35 5.01 3.75 2.73
C ALA A 35 5.19 5.00 1.86
N TYR A 36 6.39 5.18 1.30
CA TYR A 36 6.74 6.39 0.59
C TYR A 36 6.12 6.31 -0.79
N GLU A 37 5.21 7.24 -1.09
CA GLU A 37 4.56 7.26 -2.39
C GLU A 37 5.58 7.63 -3.48
N GLN A 38 5.76 6.72 -4.43
CA GLN A 38 6.61 6.90 -5.59
C GLN A 38 5.75 7.25 -6.81
N MET A 39 6.15 8.31 -7.53
CA MET A 39 5.54 8.69 -8.80
C MET A 39 6.44 8.28 -9.97
N GLN A 40 5.91 7.48 -10.90
CA GLN A 40 6.55 7.22 -12.19
C GLN A 40 5.78 7.89 -13.32
N THR A 41 6.52 8.65 -14.15
CA THR A 41 5.98 9.31 -15.34
C THR A 41 6.36 8.53 -16.59
N TYR A 42 5.35 8.14 -17.36
CA TYR A 42 5.48 7.41 -18.62
C TYR A 42 5.07 8.33 -19.76
N SER A 43 6.00 8.60 -20.67
CA SER A 43 5.81 9.64 -21.68
C SER A 43 6.42 9.25 -23.02
N ASN A 44 6.28 10.14 -24.00
CA ASN A 44 6.78 10.00 -25.36
C ASN A 44 6.04 8.99 -26.25
N TYR A 45 4.77 8.70 -25.98
CA TYR A 45 4.01 7.78 -26.82
C TYR A 45 3.42 8.49 -28.06
N PRO A 46 3.61 7.93 -29.27
CA PRO A 46 3.15 8.57 -30.51
C PRO A 46 1.63 8.51 -30.68
N THR A 47 0.98 7.47 -30.15
CA THR A 47 -0.46 7.25 -30.28
C THR A 47 -1.10 6.97 -28.93
N LYS A 48 -2.40 7.30 -28.81
CA LYS A 48 -3.20 7.01 -27.61
C LYS A 48 -3.20 5.52 -27.29
N GLN A 49 -3.33 4.68 -28.31
CA GLN A 49 -3.37 3.22 -28.16
C GLN A 49 -2.06 2.69 -27.58
N ARG A 50 -0.90 3.19 -28.03
CA ARG A 50 0.39 2.78 -27.46
C ARG A 50 0.50 3.19 -26.00
N CYS A 51 0.07 4.41 -25.66
CA CYS A 51 0.02 4.88 -24.28
C CYS A 51 -0.84 3.96 -23.39
N GLN A 52 -2.03 3.56 -23.84
CA GLN A 52 -2.93 2.68 -23.08
C GLN A 52 -2.36 1.26 -22.89
N SER A 53 -1.69 0.73 -23.91
CA SER A 53 -0.99 -0.56 -23.82
C SER A 53 0.12 -0.51 -22.77
N GLU A 54 0.92 0.56 -22.78
CA GLU A 54 2.02 0.78 -21.83
C GLU A 54 1.51 1.04 -20.42
N GLN A 55 0.36 1.70 -20.28
CA GLN A 55 -0.32 1.90 -19.01
C GLN A 55 -0.73 0.57 -18.37
N THR A 56 -1.35 -0.31 -19.15
CA THR A 56 -1.70 -1.66 -18.68
C THR A 56 -0.47 -2.44 -18.26
N TYR A 57 0.61 -2.36 -19.05
CA TYR A 57 1.88 -3.02 -18.74
C TYR A 57 2.53 -2.46 -17.46
N ALA A 58 2.54 -1.13 -17.29
CA ALA A 58 3.06 -0.48 -16.09
C ALA A 58 2.30 -0.94 -14.84
N PHE A 59 0.98 -1.07 -14.89
CA PHE A 59 0.18 -1.57 -13.78
C PHE A 59 0.53 -3.00 -13.39
N GLN A 60 0.68 -3.89 -14.38
CA GLN A 60 1.11 -5.26 -14.12
C GLN A 60 2.52 -5.31 -13.51
N ARG A 61 3.44 -4.47 -14.00
CA ARG A 61 4.82 -4.43 -13.50
C ARG A 61 4.90 -3.92 -12.05
N ILE A 62 4.12 -2.90 -11.70
CA ILE A 62 4.01 -2.37 -10.34
C ILE A 62 3.46 -3.45 -9.40
N ALA A 63 2.38 -4.13 -9.79
CA ALA A 63 1.84 -5.24 -9.00
C ALA A 63 2.84 -6.40 -8.86
N ALA A 64 3.57 -6.75 -9.92
CA ALA A 64 4.56 -7.83 -9.91
C ALA A 64 5.79 -7.52 -9.05
N THR A 65 6.09 -6.24 -8.79
CA THR A 65 7.19 -5.81 -7.92
C THR A 65 6.78 -5.71 -6.44
N GLY A 66 5.52 -6.05 -6.12
CA GLY A 66 4.99 -5.99 -4.76
C GLY A 66 4.52 -4.59 -4.35
N HIS A 67 4.49 -3.64 -5.28
CA HIS A 67 3.97 -2.31 -5.03
C HIS A 67 2.46 -2.24 -5.21
N THR A 68 1.81 -1.42 -4.40
CA THR A 68 0.38 -1.13 -4.47
C THR A 68 0.18 0.21 -5.16
N ARG A 69 -0.48 0.19 -6.32
CA ARG A 69 -0.87 1.42 -7.02
C ARG A 69 -1.86 2.22 -6.18
N THR A 70 -1.56 3.48 -5.90
CA THR A 70 -2.41 4.40 -5.14
C THR A 70 -3.25 5.28 -6.07
N ALA A 71 -2.67 5.78 -7.17
CA ALA A 71 -3.35 6.62 -8.15
C ALA A 71 -2.74 6.49 -9.55
N TYR A 72 -3.44 6.99 -10.57
CA TYR A 72 -2.89 7.14 -11.92
C TYR A 72 -3.62 8.23 -12.70
N THR A 73 -2.94 8.83 -13.67
CA THR A 73 -3.61 9.68 -14.68
C THR A 73 -4.00 8.84 -15.89
N PRO A 74 -5.16 9.06 -16.51
CA PRO A 74 -5.44 8.48 -17.81
C PRO A 74 -4.44 8.97 -18.86
N CYS A 75 -4.27 8.20 -19.93
CA CYS A 75 -3.50 8.63 -21.09
C CYS A 75 -4.09 9.92 -21.67
N HIS A 76 -3.31 10.99 -21.58
CA HIS A 76 -3.65 12.31 -22.09
C HIS A 76 -2.58 12.81 -23.05
N TYR A 77 -2.98 13.69 -23.96
CA TYR A 77 -2.07 14.30 -24.90
C TYR A 77 -1.43 15.52 -24.25
N GLN A 78 -0.10 15.57 -24.25
CA GLN A 78 0.63 16.74 -23.73
C GLN A 78 0.97 17.63 -24.91
N ASP A 79 0.17 18.68 -25.14
CA ASP A 79 0.29 19.60 -26.28
C ASP A 79 1.68 20.20 -26.41
N SER A 80 2.32 20.53 -25.28
CA SER A 80 3.67 21.10 -25.22
C SER A 80 4.75 20.21 -25.84
N LYS A 81 4.54 18.88 -25.84
CA LYS A 81 5.50 17.90 -26.38
C LYS A 81 4.92 17.09 -27.54
N ARG A 82 3.67 17.36 -27.94
CA ARG A 82 2.91 16.66 -28.98
C ARG A 82 2.91 15.14 -28.84
N LYS A 83 2.90 14.63 -27.60
CA LYS A 83 2.99 13.20 -27.30
C LYS A 83 2.04 12.80 -26.19
N TRP A 84 1.62 11.53 -26.21
CA TRP A 84 0.79 10.94 -25.18
C TRP A 84 1.64 10.55 -23.95
N MET A 85 1.06 10.70 -22.76
CA MET A 85 1.69 10.32 -21.50
C MET A 85 0.66 9.91 -20.44
N PHE A 86 1.16 9.26 -19.39
CA PHE A 86 0.43 8.95 -18.16
C PHE A 86 1.41 8.91 -16.98
N GLN A 87 0.88 9.04 -15.76
CA GLN A 87 1.62 8.96 -14.51
C GLN A 87 0.96 7.93 -13.60
N VAL A 88 1.77 7.27 -12.78
CA VAL A 88 1.30 6.28 -11.81
C VAL A 88 1.97 6.55 -10.47
N TRP A 89 1.17 6.57 -9.42
CA TRP A 89 1.61 6.64 -8.03
C TRP A 89 1.43 5.28 -7.37
N PHE A 90 2.42 4.85 -6.59
CA PHE A 90 2.41 3.57 -5.91
C PHE A 90 3.26 3.60 -4.64
N ILE A 91 3.00 2.65 -3.75
CA ILE A 91 3.73 2.40 -2.50
C ILE A 91 4.27 0.97 -2.47
#